data_AF-A0AB39LCK6-F1
#
_entry.id   AF-A0AB39LCK6-F1
#
_cell.length_a   1.000
_cell.length_b   1.000
_cell.length_c   1.000
_cell.angle_alpha   90.00
_cell.angle_beta   90.00
_cell.angle_gamma   90.00
#
_symmetry.space_group_name_H-M   'P 1'
#
loop_
_entity.id
_entity.type
_entity.pdbx_description
1 polymer ?
#
loop_
_entity_poly.entity_id
_entity_poly.type
_entity_poly.pdbx_seq_one_letter_code
_entity_poly.pdbx_strand_id
1 'polypeptide(L)'
;MFFSMLLSIVTAFLALAFALLHLLASLSELRKGKDTLGNGLLLIGSSLATLSLILYFFLPIVALSLWLISCGLICYGAYWNGKQKEHFNPAHHVIRLGIALVITILLALI
;
A
#
# COMPACT_ATOMS: atom_id res chain seq x y z
N MET A 1 20.03 -15.38 13.55
CA MET A 1 19.07 -14.72 14.45
C MET A 1 19.07 -13.20 14.29
N PHE A 2 20.21 -12.51 14.52
CA PHE A 2 20.30 -11.04 14.39
C PHE A 2 19.83 -10.49 13.02
N PHE A 3 20.34 -11.04 11.92
CA PHE A 3 19.94 -10.62 10.56
C PHE A 3 18.44 -10.81 10.28
N SER A 4 17.85 -11.89 10.77
CA SER A 4 16.42 -12.17 10.60
C SER A 4 15.57 -11.13 11.34
N MET A 5 15.94 -10.80 12.58
CA MET A 5 15.24 -9.79 13.38
C MET A 5 15.33 -8.40 12.73
N LEU A 6 16.52 -8.04 12.24
CA LEU A 6 16.70 -6.78 11.51
C LEU A 6 15.83 -6.72 10.25
N LEU A 7 15.80 -7.81 9.47
CA LEU A 7 14.98 -7.90 8.26
C LEU A 7 13.48 -7.77 8.57
N SER A 8 13.00 -8.42 9.63
CA SER A 8 11.60 -8.31 10.06
C SER A 8 11.22 -6.89 10.44
N ILE A 9 12.07 -6.22 11.23
CA ILE A 9 11.84 -4.83 11.65
C ILE A 9 11.79 -3.90 10.42
N VAL A 10 12.79 -4.00 9.53
CA VAL A 10 12.85 -3.18 8.31
C VAL A 10 11.63 -3.41 7.42
N THR A 11 11.21 -4.67 7.26
CA THR A 11 10.03 -5.02 6.45
C THR A 11 8.76 -4.42 7.04
N ALA A 12 8.56 -4.51 8.36
CA ALA A 12 7.41 -3.92 9.03
C ALA A 12 7.36 -2.40 8.85
N PHE A 13 8.51 -1.71 9.01
CA PHE A 13 8.60 -0.28 8.75
C PHE A 13 8.30 0.09 7.31
N LEU A 14 8.83 -0.69 6.34
CA LEU A 14 8.60 -0.43 4.92
C LEU A 14 7.13 -0.63 4.53
N ALA A 15 6.50 -1.68 5.04
CA ALA A 15 5.07 -1.94 4.83
C ALA A 15 4.20 -0.84 5.45
N LEU A 16 4.50 -0.43 6.68
CA LEU A 16 3.79 0.64 7.36
C LEU A 16 3.96 1.98 6.62
N ALA A 17 5.18 2.31 6.20
CA ALA A 17 5.46 3.52 5.42
C ALA A 17 4.67 3.51 4.11
N PHE A 18 4.63 2.39 3.39
CA PHE A 18 3.84 2.25 2.17
C PHE A 18 2.35 2.53 2.42
N ALA A 19 1.75 1.94 3.46
CA ALA A 19 0.35 2.17 3.79
C ALA A 19 0.08 3.64 4.15
N LEU A 20 0.88 4.21 5.06
CA LEU A 20 0.68 5.57 5.57
C LEU A 20 0.90 6.65 4.50
N LEU A 21 1.89 6.50 3.62
CA LEU A 21 2.14 7.47 2.54
C LEU A 21 0.93 7.57 1.60
N HIS A 22 0.32 6.45 1.25
CA HIS A 22 -0.88 6.43 0.40
C HIS A 22 -2.12 6.95 1.12
N LEU A 23 -2.24 6.64 2.42
CA LEU A 23 -3.30 7.18 3.26
C LEU A 23 -3.23 8.70 3.32
N LEU A 24 -2.07 9.25 3.66
CA LEU A 24 -1.83 10.70 3.71
C LEU A 24 -2.05 11.36 2.34
N ALA A 25 -1.63 10.71 1.25
CA ALA A 25 -1.85 11.21 -0.10
C ALA A 25 -3.34 11.32 -0.44
N SER A 26 -4.14 10.28 -0.15
CA SER A 26 -5.58 10.31 -0.36
C SER A 26 -6.25 11.37 0.52
N LEU A 27 -5.96 11.39 1.84
CA LEU A 27 -6.52 12.36 2.77
C LEU A 27 -6.19 13.81 2.39
N SER A 28 -4.97 14.07 1.90
CA SER A 28 -4.59 15.39 1.42
C SER A 28 -5.44 15.84 0.22
N GLU A 29 -5.69 14.96 -0.73
CA GLU A 29 -6.52 15.30 -1.90
C GLU A 29 -8.01 15.39 -1.55
N LEU A 30 -8.53 14.51 -0.68
CA LEU A 30 -9.90 14.61 -0.14
C LEU A 30 -10.10 15.92 0.63
N ARG A 31 -9.13 16.35 1.45
CA ARG A 31 -9.17 17.63 2.17
C ARG A 31 -9.21 18.84 1.23
N LYS A 32 -8.69 18.70 0.00
CA LYS A 32 -8.79 19.71 -1.06
C LYS A 32 -10.11 19.64 -1.85
N GLY A 33 -11.07 18.82 -1.41
CA GLY A 33 -12.37 18.62 -2.07
C GLY A 33 -12.30 17.77 -3.34
N LYS A 34 -11.23 16.98 -3.54
CA LYS A 34 -11.06 16.15 -4.74
C LYS A 34 -11.53 14.72 -4.48
N ASP A 35 -12.84 14.52 -4.49
CA ASP A 35 -13.46 13.20 -4.29
C ASP A 35 -13.54 12.41 -5.59
N THR A 36 -12.36 12.05 -6.12
CA THR A 36 -12.25 11.17 -7.28
C THR A 36 -12.34 9.70 -6.87
N LEU A 37 -12.79 8.84 -7.79
CA LEU A 37 -12.78 7.38 -7.57
C LEU A 37 -11.39 6.86 -7.18
N GLY A 38 -10.33 7.40 -7.80
CA GLY A 38 -8.96 6.97 -7.48
C GLY A 38 -8.50 7.38 -6.09
N ASN A 39 -8.91 8.57 -5.59
CA ASN A 39 -8.67 8.98 -4.20
C ASN A 39 -9.46 8.12 -3.21
N GLY A 40 -10.71 7.75 -3.53
CA GLY A 40 -11.50 6.83 -2.71
C GLY A 40 -10.86 5.44 -2.62
N LEU A 41 -10.42 4.88 -3.75
CA LEU A 41 -9.71 3.61 -3.80
C LEU A 41 -8.37 3.64 -3.05
N LEU A 42 -7.63 4.74 -3.14
CA LEU A 42 -6.40 4.96 -2.36
C LEU A 42 -6.69 4.98 -0.86
N LEU A 43 -7.76 5.66 -0.44
CA LEU A 43 -8.16 5.75 0.97
C LEU A 43 -8.56 4.37 1.52
N ILE A 44 -9.45 3.66 0.81
CA ILE A 44 -9.91 2.32 1.21
C ILE A 44 -8.74 1.34 1.23
N GLY A 45 -7.94 1.30 0.16
CA GLY A 45 -6.80 0.40 0.05
C GLY A 45 -5.74 0.66 1.12
N SER A 46 -5.39 1.92 1.39
CA SER A 46 -4.40 2.25 2.43
C SER A 46 -4.90 2.01 3.87
N SER A 47 -6.19 2.23 4.11
CA SER A 47 -6.83 1.88 5.38
C SER A 47 -6.83 0.36 5.59
N LEU A 48 -7.16 -0.40 4.55
CA LEU A 48 -7.15 -1.87 4.57
C LEU A 48 -5.72 -2.43 4.73
N ALA A 49 -4.71 -1.80 4.10
CA ALA A 49 -3.31 -2.17 4.27
C ALA A 49 -2.85 -1.95 5.73
N THR A 50 -3.26 -0.84 6.33
CA THR A 50 -2.94 -0.53 7.74
C THR A 50 -3.59 -1.56 8.68
N LEU A 51 -4.87 -1.87 8.45
CA LEU A 51 -5.59 -2.90 9.21
C LEU A 51 -4.95 -4.29 9.05
N SER A 52 -4.55 -4.64 7.83
CA SER A 52 -3.85 -5.88 7.52
C SER A 52 -2.57 -6.03 8.37
N LEU A 53 -1.76 -4.99 8.49
CA LEU A 53 -0.54 -5.03 9.31
C LEU A 53 -0.83 -5.23 10.81
N ILE A 54 -1.92 -4.65 11.32
CA ILE A 54 -2.36 -4.88 12.71
C ILE A 54 -2.78 -6.35 12.89
N LEU A 55 -3.53 -6.90 11.94
CA LEU A 55 -4.00 -8.28 11.98
C LEU A 55 -2.89 -9.31 11.75
N TYR A 56 -1.74 -8.91 11.20
CA TYR A 56 -0.62 -9.79 10.88
C TYR A 56 -0.15 -10.61 12.10
N PHE A 57 -0.14 -10.01 13.29
CA PHE A 57 0.26 -10.68 14.53
C PHE A 57 -0.71 -11.77 15.01
N PHE A 58 -1.98 -11.72 14.59
CA PHE A 58 -3.02 -12.64 15.06
C PHE A 58 -3.40 -13.66 13.99
N LEU A 59 -3.47 -13.23 12.73
CA LEU A 59 -4.02 -14.00 11.61
C LEU A 59 -3.16 -13.74 10.34
N PRO A 60 -1.92 -14.25 10.27
CA PRO A 60 -0.96 -13.86 9.23
C PRO A 60 -1.44 -14.17 7.80
N ILE A 61 -2.11 -15.31 7.57
CA ILE A 61 -2.64 -15.68 6.24
C ILE A 61 -3.75 -14.72 5.80
N VAL A 62 -4.68 -14.38 6.72
CA VAL A 62 -5.77 -13.44 6.46
C VAL A 62 -5.20 -12.04 6.21
N ALA A 63 -4.24 -11.63 7.04
CA ALA A 63 -3.54 -10.37 6.91
C ALA A 63 -2.84 -10.24 5.54
N LEU A 64 -2.09 -11.27 5.10
CA LEU A 64 -1.44 -11.27 3.78
C LEU A 64 -2.45 -11.19 2.63
N SER A 65 -3.60 -11.85 2.76
CA SER A 65 -4.68 -11.76 1.76
C SER A 65 -5.25 -10.33 1.67
N LEU A 66 -5.51 -9.71 2.83
CA LEU A 66 -5.95 -8.31 2.90
C LEU A 66 -4.87 -7.35 2.37
N TRP A 67 -3.59 -7.62 2.64
CA TRP A 67 -2.46 -6.83 2.15
C TRP A 67 -2.41 -6.82 0.61
N LEU A 68 -2.55 -7.99 -0.02
CA LEU A 68 -2.57 -8.12 -1.48
C LEU A 68 -3.73 -7.36 -2.11
N ILE A 69 -4.94 -7.51 -1.56
CA ILE A 69 -6.13 -6.76 -2.02
C ILE A 69 -5.89 -5.25 -1.87
N SER A 70 -5.32 -4.84 -0.74
CA SER A 70 -4.98 -3.44 -0.46
C SER A 70 -3.98 -2.88 -1.47
N CYS A 71 -2.91 -3.62 -1.78
CA CYS A 71 -1.93 -3.23 -2.78
C CYS A 71 -2.58 -3.05 -4.16
N GLY A 72 -3.49 -3.95 -4.54
CA GLY A 72 -4.28 -3.84 -5.77
C GLY A 72 -5.12 -2.57 -5.82
N LEU A 73 -5.87 -2.28 -4.75
CA LEU A 73 -6.69 -1.08 -4.62
C LEU A 73 -5.85 0.21 -4.70
N ILE A 74 -4.72 0.25 -3.98
CA ILE A 74 -3.80 1.40 -3.97
C ILE A 74 -3.19 1.65 -5.36
N CYS A 75 -2.73 0.59 -6.02
CA CYS A 75 -2.11 0.69 -7.35
C CYS A 75 -3.14 1.11 -8.40
N TYR A 76 -4.33 0.51 -8.37
CA TYR A 76 -5.41 0.84 -9.30
C TYR A 76 -5.94 2.25 -9.07
N GLY A 77 -6.15 2.66 -7.82
CA GLY A 77 -6.61 4.01 -7.48
C GLY A 77 -5.66 5.11 -7.97
N ALA A 78 -4.35 4.89 -7.81
CA ALA A 78 -3.38 5.84 -8.35
C ALA A 78 -3.24 5.79 -9.86
N TYR A 79 -3.33 4.62 -10.48
CA TYR A 79 -3.38 4.50 -11.93
C TYR A 79 -4.56 5.30 -12.49
N TRP A 80 -5.74 5.16 -11.87
CA TRP A 80 -6.94 5.91 -12.27
C TRP A 80 -6.75 7.42 -12.12
N ASN A 81 -6.17 7.87 -11.00
CA ASN A 81 -5.84 9.27 -10.79
C ASN A 81 -4.84 9.83 -11.81
N GLY A 82 -3.81 9.04 -12.16
CA GLY A 82 -2.82 9.42 -13.17
C GLY A 82 -3.44 9.52 -14.57
N LYS A 83 -4.33 8.59 -14.91
CA LYS A 83 -5.06 8.60 -16.19
C LYS A 83 -5.98 9.82 -16.32
N GLN A 84 -6.68 10.21 -15.24
CA GLN A 84 -7.57 11.38 -15.28
C GLN A 84 -6.84 12.73 -15.33
N LYS A 85 -5.58 12.81 -14.88
CA LYS A 85 -4.80 14.05 -14.85
C LYS A 85 -3.92 14.26 -16.10
N GLU A 86 -4.01 13.38 -17.11
CA GLU A 86 -3.18 13.31 -18.34
C GLU A 86 -1.64 13.23 -18.13
N HIS A 87 -1.14 13.46 -16.91
CA HIS A 87 0.24 13.26 -16.46
C HIS A 87 0.49 11.80 -16.05
N PHE A 88 0.20 10.87 -16.96
CA PHE A 88 0.41 9.44 -16.70
C PHE A 88 1.87 9.05 -16.97
N ASN A 89 2.64 8.81 -15.91
CA ASN A 89 3.98 8.24 -16.01
C ASN A 89 3.94 6.73 -15.69
N PRO A 90 3.97 5.84 -16.70
CA PRO A 90 3.88 4.39 -16.49
C PRO A 90 5.01 3.86 -15.62
N ALA A 91 6.22 4.45 -15.68
CA ALA A 91 7.36 4.02 -14.89
C ALA A 91 7.09 4.14 -13.38
N HIS A 92 6.42 5.22 -12.95
CA HIS A 92 6.07 5.42 -11.55
C HIS A 92 5.09 4.34 -11.03
N HIS A 93 4.16 3.89 -11.88
CA HIS A 93 3.23 2.81 -11.51
C HIS A 93 3.91 1.44 -11.46
N VAL A 94 4.83 1.16 -12.40
CA VAL A 94 5.63 -0.07 -12.38
C VAL A 94 6.51 -0.14 -11.13
N ILE A 95 7.18 0.97 -10.78
CA ILE A 95 8.00 1.04 -9.56
C ILE A 95 7.14 0.81 -8.32
N ARG A 96 5.94 1.40 -8.25
CA ARG A 96 5.01 1.17 -7.14
C ARG A 96 4.62 -0.31 -7.01
N LEU A 97 4.28 -0.95 -8.13
CA LEU A 97 3.94 -2.38 -8.13
C LEU A 97 5.13 -3.24 -7.70
N GLY A 98 6.35 -2.91 -8.17
CA GLY A 98 7.58 -3.57 -7.77
C GLY A 98 7.83 -3.47 -6.26
N ILE A 99 7.69 -2.28 -5.68
CA ILE A 99 7.83 -2.07 -4.23
C ILE A 99 6.77 -2.89 -3.46
N ALA A 100 5.51 -2.84 -3.89
CA ALA A 100 4.44 -3.61 -3.25
C ALA A 100 4.71 -5.12 -3.29
N LEU A 101 5.21 -5.64 -4.41
CA LEU A 101 5.56 -7.05 -4.56
C LEU A 101 6.73 -7.45 -3.65
N VAL A 102 7.80 -6.65 -3.60
CA VAL A 102 8.95 -6.90 -2.72
C VAL A 102 8.51 -6.93 -1.26
N ILE A 103 7.71 -5.95 -0.80
CA ILE A 103 7.19 -5.93 0.56
C ILE A 103 6.34 -7.16 0.84
N THR A 104 5.48 -7.56 -0.10
CA THR A 104 4.61 -8.73 0.06
C THR A 104 5.42 -10.02 0.20
N ILE A 105 6.45 -10.21 -0.63
CA ILE A 105 7.33 -11.38 -0.54
C ILE A 105 8.06 -11.36 0.81
N LEU A 106 8.59 -10.22 1.23
CA LEU A 106 9.27 -10.10 2.52
C LEU A 106 8.33 -10.43 3.69
N LEU A 107 7.09 -9.91 3.68
CA LEU A 107 6.08 -10.25 4.68
C LEU A 107 5.79 -11.76 4.66
N ALA A 108 5.57 -12.36 3.50
CA ALA A 108 5.29 -13.80 3.41
C ALA A 108 6.44 -14.71 3.90
N LEU A 109 7.67 -14.20 3.98
CA LEU A 109 8.85 -14.93 4.44
C LEU A 109 9.14 -14.74 5.94
N ILE A 110 8.43 -13.86 6.65
CA ILE A 110 8.58 -13.57 8.09
C ILE A 110 7.51 -14.31 8.89
#